data_AF-A0A3M1NZV8-F1
#
_entry.id   AF-A0A3M1NZV8-F1
#
_cell.length_a   1.000
_cell.length_b   1.000
_cell.length_c   1.000
_cell.angle_alpha   90.00
_cell.angle_beta   90.00
_cell.angle_gamma   90.00
#
_symmetry.space_group_name_H-M   'P 1'
#
loop_
_entity.id
_entity.type
_entity.pdbx_description
1 polymer ?
#
loop_
_entity_poly.entity_id
_entity_poly.type
_entity_poly.pdbx_seq_one_letter_code
_entity_poly.pdbx_strand_id
1 'polypeptide(L)'
;MAEHTLTRLASIVVLGIGAQWLAWRLKLPSILFLLVLGFVAGPVSGFLHPDALLGDLLFPVVSVSVAVILFEGGLTLKLPELRGIGGVVLKLVSLGVLVTWFLLSATAYLLLGLNLELSILLGAILVVTGPTVIGPMLRHIRPTAKVGNILKWEGIVIDPIGALLAVLVFEAVVAGETQRAGVLVVTSLLKTIFIGGSVGLLTAGALVFLLKRYWIPDFLQETVTLMLVIVAFVVSNHFQSESGLFSVTLMGMALDNQRAVTVKHILKFGENL
;
A
#
# COMPACT_ATOMS: atom_id res chain seq x y z
N MET A 1 -5.99 23.91 -24.84
CA MET A 1 -6.46 23.07 -23.70
C MET A 1 -5.49 21.92 -23.41
N ALA A 2 -5.17 21.06 -24.39
CA ALA A 2 -4.26 19.92 -24.18
C ALA A 2 -2.83 20.30 -23.73
N GLU A 3 -2.25 21.38 -24.26
CA GLU A 3 -0.90 21.82 -23.87
C GLU A 3 -0.80 22.24 -22.38
N HIS A 4 -1.86 22.88 -21.85
CA HIS A 4 -1.92 23.23 -20.43
C HIS A 4 -2.06 22.00 -19.54
N THR A 5 -2.83 21.00 -19.98
CA THR A 5 -2.96 19.71 -19.27
C THR A 5 -1.62 18.97 -19.24
N LEU A 6 -0.91 18.91 -20.36
CA LEU A 6 0.40 18.25 -20.45
C LEU A 6 1.44 18.95 -19.58
N THR A 7 1.47 20.29 -19.58
CA THR A 7 2.34 21.07 -18.71
C THR A 7 2.06 20.80 -17.22
N ARG A 8 0.78 20.72 -16.84
CA ARG A 8 0.38 20.39 -15.46
C ARG A 8 0.79 18.97 -15.07
N LEU A 9 0.57 17.98 -15.93
CA LEU A 9 1.02 16.61 -15.68
C LEU A 9 2.55 16.51 -15.55
N ALA A 10 3.28 17.15 -16.46
CA ALA A 10 4.74 17.21 -16.38
C ALA A 10 5.20 17.89 -15.08
N SER A 11 4.51 18.94 -14.64
CA SER A 11 4.86 19.61 -13.38
C SER A 11 4.67 18.72 -12.15
N ILE A 12 3.69 17.80 -12.14
CA ILE A 12 3.54 16.83 -11.04
C ILE A 12 4.79 15.94 -10.95
N VAL A 13 5.28 15.44 -12.08
CA VAL A 13 6.48 14.60 -12.13
C VAL A 13 7.72 15.39 -11.70
N VAL A 14 7.89 16.60 -12.25
CA VAL A 14 9.03 17.48 -11.92
C VAL A 14 9.03 17.85 -10.44
N LEU A 15 7.88 18.22 -9.88
CA LEU A 15 7.76 18.54 -8.45
C LEU A 15 7.98 17.31 -7.57
N GLY A 16 7.47 16.14 -7.98
CA GLY A 16 7.65 14.89 -7.26
C GLY A 16 9.12 14.46 -7.18
N ILE A 17 9.80 14.38 -8.32
CA ILE A 17 11.23 14.03 -8.38
C ILE A 17 12.07 15.13 -7.72
N GLY A 18 11.75 16.40 -7.97
CA GLY A 18 12.41 17.54 -7.34
C GLY A 18 12.30 17.52 -5.81
N ALA A 19 11.12 17.17 -5.26
CA ALA A 19 10.92 16.98 -3.83
C ALA A 19 11.83 15.89 -3.26
N GLN A 20 11.91 14.73 -3.95
CA GLN A 20 12.74 13.62 -3.51
C GLN A 20 14.23 13.98 -3.56
N TRP A 21 14.67 14.64 -4.64
CA TRP A 21 16.05 15.10 -4.78
C TRP A 21 16.43 16.11 -3.68
N LEU A 22 15.54 17.06 -3.40
CA LEU A 22 15.73 18.05 -2.34
C LEU A 22 15.78 17.39 -0.95
N ALA A 23 14.90 16.43 -0.70
CA ALA A 23 14.88 15.64 0.53
C ALA A 23 16.18 14.87 0.74
N TRP A 24 16.70 14.22 -0.32
CA TRP A 24 17.99 13.56 -0.30
C TRP A 24 19.13 14.52 0.01
N ARG A 25 19.14 15.70 -0.63
CA ARG A 25 20.19 16.69 -0.43
C ARG A 25 20.21 17.26 0.99
N LEU A 26 19.03 17.48 1.57
CA LEU A 26 18.84 18.00 2.92
C LEU A 26 18.83 16.91 4.00
N LYS A 27 18.96 15.63 3.62
CA LYS A 27 18.92 14.46 4.51
C LYS A 27 17.66 14.41 5.37
N LEU A 28 16.52 14.79 4.82
CA LEU A 28 15.22 14.79 5.50
C LEU A 28 14.27 13.79 4.82
N PRO A 29 13.21 13.31 5.51
CA PRO A 29 12.22 12.42 4.90
C PRO A 29 11.53 13.07 3.69
N SER A 30 11.43 12.34 2.58
CA SER A 30 10.87 12.83 1.31
C SER A 30 9.40 13.23 1.40
N ILE A 31 8.62 12.55 2.26
CA ILE A 31 7.20 12.84 2.47
C ILE A 31 6.95 14.30 2.88
N LEU A 32 7.86 14.92 3.64
CA LEU A 32 7.74 16.31 4.07
C LEU A 32 7.76 17.25 2.86
N PHE A 33 8.69 17.06 1.94
CA PHE A 33 8.79 17.89 0.73
C PHE A 33 7.67 17.61 -0.25
N LEU A 34 7.26 16.35 -0.40
CA LEU A 34 6.12 15.99 -1.25
C LEU A 34 4.84 16.68 -0.78
N LEU A 35 4.57 16.67 0.54
CA LEU A 35 3.42 17.36 1.12
C LEU A 35 3.50 18.88 0.97
N VAL A 36 4.65 19.48 1.29
CA VAL A 36 4.83 20.94 1.20
C VAL A 36 4.70 21.42 -0.24
N LEU A 37 5.42 20.82 -1.18
CA LEU A 37 5.34 21.22 -2.59
C LEU A 37 3.96 20.92 -3.19
N GLY A 38 3.34 19.79 -2.84
CA GLY A 38 1.98 19.48 -3.26
C GLY A 38 0.95 20.49 -2.73
N PHE A 39 1.05 20.89 -1.46
CA PHE A 39 0.18 21.89 -0.86
C PHE A 39 0.39 23.28 -1.48
N VAL A 40 1.64 23.68 -1.71
CA VAL A 40 1.98 24.96 -2.34
C VAL A 40 1.48 24.99 -3.80
N ALA A 41 1.72 23.92 -4.56
CA ALA A 41 1.32 23.83 -5.97
C ALA A 41 -0.20 23.63 -6.16
N GLY A 42 -0.87 23.03 -5.18
CA GLY A 42 -2.32 22.83 -5.18
C GLY A 42 -3.06 23.99 -4.51
N PRO A 43 -3.57 23.84 -3.28
CA PRO A 43 -4.43 24.84 -2.63
C PRO A 43 -3.88 26.26 -2.54
N VAL A 44 -2.57 26.44 -2.34
CA VAL A 44 -1.99 27.79 -2.11
C VAL A 44 -1.88 28.58 -3.40
N SER A 45 -1.35 27.99 -4.47
CA SER A 45 -1.16 28.67 -5.75
C SER A 45 -2.33 28.49 -6.73
N GLY A 46 -3.18 27.48 -6.52
CA GLY A 46 -4.22 27.07 -7.47
C GLY A 46 -3.65 26.57 -8.80
N PHE A 47 -2.35 26.28 -8.89
CA PHE A 47 -1.71 25.90 -10.14
C PHE A 47 -2.11 24.49 -10.59
N LEU A 48 -2.21 23.57 -9.64
CA LEU A 48 -2.62 22.17 -9.83
C LEU A 48 -3.96 21.89 -9.14
N HIS A 49 -4.90 21.38 -9.93
CA HIS A 49 -6.18 20.86 -9.45
C HIS A 49 -6.29 19.40 -9.90
N PRO A 50 -5.85 18.43 -9.08
CA PRO A 50 -5.83 17.01 -9.45
C PRO A 50 -7.19 16.48 -9.88
N ASP A 51 -8.27 16.87 -9.19
CA ASP A 51 -9.64 16.48 -9.51
C ASP A 51 -10.08 16.96 -10.90
N ALA A 52 -9.72 18.19 -11.27
CA ALA A 52 -10.04 18.71 -12.60
C ALA A 52 -9.08 18.18 -13.69
N LEU A 53 -7.86 17.81 -13.32
CA LEU A 53 -6.83 17.36 -14.26
C LEU A 53 -7.02 15.91 -14.67
N LEU A 54 -7.34 15.04 -13.70
CA LEU A 54 -7.48 13.60 -13.88
C LEU A 54 -8.95 13.14 -13.84
N GLY A 55 -9.84 13.90 -13.21
CA GLY A 55 -11.27 13.55 -13.12
C GLY A 55 -11.46 12.15 -12.55
N ASP A 56 -12.26 11.35 -13.25
CA ASP A 56 -12.55 9.96 -12.89
C ASP A 56 -11.31 9.04 -12.91
N LEU A 57 -10.19 9.46 -13.51
CA LEU A 57 -8.94 8.68 -13.54
C LEU A 57 -8.08 8.87 -12.29
N LEU A 58 -8.37 9.86 -11.45
CA LEU A 58 -7.54 10.16 -10.27
C LEU A 58 -7.44 8.94 -9.35
N PHE A 59 -8.59 8.41 -8.91
CA PHE A 59 -8.62 7.26 -8.01
C PHE A 59 -8.06 5.98 -8.66
N PRO A 60 -8.44 5.58 -9.88
CA PRO A 60 -7.83 4.43 -10.57
C PRO A 60 -6.30 4.50 -10.66
N VAL A 61 -5.74 5.67 -11.01
CA VAL A 61 -4.28 5.87 -11.10
C VAL A 61 -3.64 5.74 -9.72
N VAL A 62 -4.24 6.34 -8.68
CA VAL A 62 -3.77 6.21 -7.30
C VAL A 62 -3.81 4.74 -6.84
N SER A 63 -4.91 4.03 -7.07
CA SER A 63 -5.06 2.63 -6.65
C SER A 63 -4.04 1.71 -7.32
N VAL A 64 -3.80 1.87 -8.63
CA VAL A 64 -2.75 1.11 -9.33
C VAL A 64 -1.36 1.47 -8.80
N SER A 65 -1.10 2.74 -8.51
CA SER A 65 0.18 3.18 -7.94
C SER A 65 0.41 2.57 -6.55
N VAL A 66 -0.60 2.56 -5.68
CA VAL A 66 -0.55 1.92 -4.36
C VAL A 66 -0.35 0.41 -4.50
N ALA A 67 -1.00 -0.24 -5.47
CA ALA A 67 -0.80 -1.67 -5.73
C ALA A 67 0.65 -2.00 -6.09
N VAL A 68 1.29 -1.18 -6.92
CA VAL A 68 2.71 -1.34 -7.27
C VAL A 68 3.62 -1.11 -6.05
N ILE A 69 3.35 -0.09 -5.25
CA ILE A 69 4.09 0.20 -4.00
C ILE A 69 3.99 -0.98 -3.02
N LEU A 70 2.80 -1.55 -2.83
CA LEU A 70 2.59 -2.69 -1.94
C LEU A 70 3.23 -3.97 -2.46
N PHE A 71 3.22 -4.19 -3.77
CA PHE A 71 3.95 -5.28 -4.40
C PHE A 71 5.45 -5.18 -4.13
N GLU A 72 6.03 -3.99 -4.36
CA GLU A 72 7.45 -3.73 -4.08
C GLU A 72 7.75 -3.94 -2.59
N GLY A 73 6.90 -3.43 -1.70
CA GLY A 73 6.97 -3.70 -0.27
C GLY A 73 7.00 -5.20 0.02
N GLY A 74 6.07 -5.96 -0.54
CA GLY A 74 5.98 -7.41 -0.42
C GLY A 74 7.26 -8.15 -0.84
N LEU A 75 7.93 -7.71 -1.93
CA LEU A 75 9.21 -8.27 -2.37
C LEU A 75 10.35 -8.09 -1.36
N THR A 76 10.23 -7.16 -0.40
CA THR A 76 11.25 -6.96 0.63
C THR A 76 11.07 -7.84 1.88
N LEU A 77 9.93 -8.54 1.99
CA LEU A 77 9.58 -9.39 3.13
C LEU A 77 10.16 -10.80 2.98
N LYS A 78 11.10 -11.17 3.86
CA LYS A 78 11.76 -12.48 3.84
C LYS A 78 11.28 -13.37 4.97
N LEU A 79 10.55 -14.43 4.67
CA LEU A 79 10.03 -15.42 5.63
C LEU A 79 11.06 -15.95 6.63
N PRO A 80 12.35 -16.17 6.26
CA PRO A 80 13.36 -16.55 7.24
C PRO A 80 13.58 -15.53 8.36
N GLU A 81 13.41 -14.23 8.09
CA GLU A 81 13.51 -13.16 9.10
C GLU A 81 12.41 -13.30 10.17
N LEU A 82 11.24 -13.81 9.79
CA LEU A 82 10.08 -13.96 10.67
C LEU A 82 10.32 -14.97 11.81
N ARG A 83 11.22 -15.96 11.64
CA ARG A 83 11.48 -17.01 12.65
C ARG A 83 11.97 -16.46 13.99
N GLY A 84 12.62 -15.29 14.01
CA GLY A 84 13.12 -14.67 15.24
C GLY A 84 12.28 -13.51 15.79
N ILE A 85 11.34 -12.98 14.99
CA ILE A 85 10.57 -11.77 15.33
C ILE A 85 9.06 -11.94 15.21
N GLY A 86 8.58 -13.08 14.67
CA GLY A 86 7.19 -13.29 14.29
C GLY A 86 6.20 -13.13 15.44
N GLY A 87 6.57 -13.52 16.66
CA GLY A 87 5.73 -13.30 17.83
C GLY A 87 5.52 -11.82 18.18
N VAL A 88 6.51 -10.96 17.89
CA VAL A 88 6.39 -9.51 18.09
C VAL A 88 5.54 -8.90 16.98
N VAL A 89 5.85 -9.23 15.72
CA VAL A 89 5.13 -8.74 14.54
C VAL A 89 3.64 -9.11 14.63
N LEU A 90 3.31 -10.35 14.98
CA LEU A 90 1.92 -10.80 15.12
C LEU A 90 1.17 -10.02 16.19
N LYS A 91 1.81 -9.73 17.34
CA LYS A 91 1.19 -8.92 18.40
C LYS A 91 0.96 -7.47 17.96
N LEU A 92 1.89 -6.87 17.24
CA LEU A 92 1.75 -5.51 16.70
C LEU A 92 0.60 -5.43 15.69
N VAL A 93 0.56 -6.38 14.75
CA VAL A 93 -0.44 -6.41 13.68
C VAL A 93 -1.84 -6.83 14.16
N SER A 94 -1.95 -7.50 15.31
CA SER A 94 -3.25 -7.90 15.88
C SER A 94 -3.68 -7.00 17.05
N LEU A 95 -3.12 -7.25 18.24
CA LEU A 95 -3.46 -6.51 19.45
C LEU A 95 -3.06 -5.03 19.33
N GLY A 96 -1.91 -4.74 18.71
CA GLY A 96 -1.46 -3.37 18.49
C GLY A 96 -2.43 -2.57 17.62
N VAL A 97 -2.89 -3.14 16.51
CA VAL A 97 -3.93 -2.54 15.66
C VAL A 97 -5.21 -2.28 16.44
N LEU A 98 -5.72 -3.27 17.19
CA LEU A 98 -6.96 -3.11 17.96
C LEU A 98 -6.86 -2.02 19.02
N VAL A 99 -5.76 -2.00 19.77
CA VAL A 99 -5.53 -0.99 20.82
C VAL A 99 -5.36 0.39 20.20
N THR A 100 -4.58 0.51 19.13
CA THR A 100 -4.34 1.79 18.44
C THR A 100 -5.63 2.32 17.83
N TRP A 101 -6.42 1.46 17.18
CA TRP A 101 -7.72 1.83 16.63
C TRP A 101 -8.69 2.33 17.71
N PHE A 102 -8.80 1.61 18.83
CA PHE A 102 -9.65 2.01 19.95
C PHE A 102 -9.22 3.36 20.54
N LEU A 103 -7.92 3.54 20.80
CA LEU A 103 -7.40 4.78 21.36
C LEU A 103 -7.58 5.96 20.41
N LEU A 104 -7.32 5.80 19.11
CA LEU A 104 -7.55 6.84 18.11
C LEU A 104 -9.02 7.21 18.00
N SER A 105 -9.91 6.22 17.98
CA SER A 105 -11.36 6.44 17.91
C SER A 105 -11.88 7.13 19.17
N ALA A 106 -11.44 6.71 20.35
CA ALA A 106 -11.81 7.34 21.61
C ALA A 106 -11.28 8.78 21.70
N THR A 107 -10.05 9.01 21.24
CA THR A 107 -9.46 10.35 21.19
C THR A 107 -10.22 11.26 20.24
N ALA A 108 -10.60 10.76 19.06
CA ALA A 108 -11.41 11.47 18.09
C ALA A 108 -12.79 11.85 18.66
N TYR A 109 -13.44 10.93 19.37
CA TYR A 109 -14.74 11.18 20.00
C TYR A 109 -14.63 12.22 21.13
N LEU A 110 -13.65 12.05 22.03
CA LEU A 110 -13.54 12.87 23.25
C LEU A 110 -12.92 14.24 23.02
N LEU A 111 -11.89 14.36 22.17
CA LEU A 111 -11.16 15.62 21.97
C LEU A 111 -11.68 16.43 20.78
N LEU A 112 -12.12 15.78 19.70
CA LEU A 112 -12.60 16.47 18.50
C LEU A 112 -14.12 16.63 18.47
N GLY A 113 -14.85 16.00 19.40
CA GLY A 113 -16.31 16.07 19.47
C GLY A 113 -17.01 15.46 18.26
N LEU A 114 -16.35 14.54 17.55
CA LEU A 114 -16.93 13.84 16.41
C LEU A 114 -18.02 12.86 16.88
N ASN A 115 -18.98 12.54 16.03
CA ASN A 115 -19.95 11.49 16.33
C ASN A 115 -19.24 10.12 16.38
N LEU A 116 -19.90 9.12 16.97
CA LEU A 116 -19.30 7.79 17.21
C LEU A 116 -18.85 7.14 15.89
N GLU A 117 -19.69 7.20 14.85
CA GLU A 117 -19.42 6.62 13.54
C GLU A 117 -18.17 7.22 12.86
N LEU A 118 -18.07 8.56 12.78
CA LEU A 118 -16.90 9.22 12.19
C LEU A 118 -15.65 9.01 13.05
N SER A 119 -15.80 8.93 14.37
CA SER A 119 -14.67 8.67 15.27
C SER A 119 -14.07 7.29 15.04
N ILE A 120 -14.92 6.27 14.92
CA ILE A 120 -14.51 4.88 14.66
C ILE A 120 -13.89 4.76 13.25
N LEU A 121 -14.48 5.42 12.25
CA LEU A 121 -13.94 5.46 10.89
C LEU A 121 -12.59 6.18 10.82
N LEU A 122 -12.47 7.34 11.46
CA LEU A 122 -11.21 8.09 11.51
C LEU A 122 -10.11 7.27 12.18
N GLY A 123 -10.42 6.60 13.29
CA GLY A 123 -9.49 5.69 13.94
C GLY A 123 -9.04 4.57 13.00
N ALA A 124 -9.96 4.01 12.20
CA ALA A 124 -9.65 2.91 11.28
C ALA A 124 -8.72 3.35 10.15
N ILE A 125 -8.90 4.57 9.63
CA ILE A 125 -8.02 5.16 8.61
C ILE A 125 -6.63 5.46 9.19
N LEU A 126 -6.56 5.96 10.42
CA LEU A 126 -5.31 6.41 11.05
C LEU A 126 -4.48 5.29 11.72
N VAL A 127 -5.01 4.07 11.83
CA VAL A 127 -4.26 2.94 12.41
C VAL A 127 -3.09 2.49 11.53
N VAL A 128 -3.16 2.82 10.23
CA VAL A 128 -2.28 2.26 9.22
C VAL A 128 -0.92 2.95 9.24
N THR A 129 0.14 2.14 9.27
CA THR A 129 1.49 2.61 8.94
C THR A 129 1.88 2.09 7.57
N GLY A 130 2.42 2.95 6.71
CA GLY A 130 2.73 2.61 5.32
C GLY A 130 4.21 2.30 5.08
N PRO A 131 4.54 1.37 4.17
CA PRO A 131 5.93 1.05 3.83
C PRO A 131 6.67 2.23 3.18
N THR A 132 5.93 3.15 2.57
CA THR A 132 6.42 4.38 1.94
C THR A 132 7.03 5.36 2.94
N VAL A 133 6.58 5.35 4.20
CA VAL A 133 7.10 6.21 5.26
C VAL A 133 8.15 5.49 6.09
N ILE A 134 7.89 4.22 6.44
CA ILE A 134 8.81 3.41 7.25
C ILE A 134 10.13 3.17 6.52
N GLY A 135 10.11 2.86 5.22
CA GLY A 135 11.32 2.60 4.43
C GLY A 135 12.35 3.74 4.49
N PRO A 136 11.99 4.97 4.09
CA PRO A 136 12.87 6.13 4.19
C PRO A 136 13.34 6.42 5.62
N MET A 137 12.45 6.28 6.62
CA MET A 137 12.79 6.48 8.03
C MET A 137 13.85 5.47 8.50
N LEU A 138 13.73 4.20 8.13
CA LEU A 138 14.71 3.16 8.45
C LEU A 138 16.08 3.44 7.83
N ARG A 139 16.13 3.98 6.60
CA ARG A 139 17.38 4.39 5.94
C ARG A 139 18.07 5.56 6.65
N HIS A 140 17.27 6.46 7.23
CA HIS A 140 17.75 7.64 7.95
C HIS A 140 18.20 7.33 9.38
N ILE A 141 17.34 6.67 10.18
CA ILE A 141 17.59 6.36 11.61
C ILE A 141 18.59 5.21 11.77
N ARG A 142 18.61 4.25 10.83
CA ARG A 142 19.48 3.06 10.85
C ARG A 142 19.42 2.28 12.19
N PRO A 143 18.23 1.79 12.59
CA PRO A 143 18.09 1.01 13.81
C PRO A 143 18.83 -0.33 13.71
N THR A 144 18.94 -1.05 14.84
CA THR A 144 19.49 -2.41 14.83
C THR A 144 18.70 -3.31 13.87
N ALA A 145 19.38 -4.29 13.26
CA ALA A 145 18.77 -5.17 12.26
C ALA A 145 17.47 -5.83 12.75
N LYS A 146 17.40 -6.19 14.04
CA LYS A 146 16.19 -6.76 14.65
C LYS A 146 15.02 -5.78 14.64
N VAL A 147 15.23 -4.54 15.09
CA VAL A 147 14.18 -3.50 15.13
C VAL A 147 13.79 -3.07 13.73
N GLY A 148 14.76 -2.89 12.83
CA GLY A 148 14.49 -2.56 11.43
C GLY A 148 13.64 -3.61 10.74
N ASN A 149 13.92 -4.89 10.95
CA ASN A 149 13.09 -5.97 10.40
C ASN A 149 11.69 -6.00 11.02
N ILE A 150 11.54 -5.78 12.33
CA ILE A 150 10.21 -5.69 12.98
C ILE A 150 9.37 -4.58 12.35
N LEU A 151 9.91 -3.37 12.26
CA LEU A 151 9.22 -2.21 11.71
C LEU A 151 8.90 -2.38 10.22
N LYS A 152 9.83 -2.97 9.45
CA LYS A 152 9.59 -3.31 8.04
C LYS A 152 8.41 -4.28 7.89
N TRP A 153 8.41 -5.36 8.69
CA TRP A 153 7.36 -6.37 8.67
C TRP A 153 6.01 -5.81 9.11
N GLU A 154 5.99 -5.06 10.21
CA GLU A 154 4.78 -4.38 10.68
C GLU A 154 4.24 -3.46 9.59
N GLY A 155 5.04 -2.51 9.08
CA GLY A 155 4.58 -1.48 8.15
C GLY A 155 4.09 -2.01 6.80
N ILE A 156 4.61 -3.14 6.31
CA ILE A 156 4.12 -3.73 5.05
C ILE A 156 2.86 -4.57 5.29
N VAL A 157 2.78 -5.30 6.40
CA VAL A 157 1.65 -6.21 6.66
C VAL A 157 0.42 -5.45 7.18
N ILE A 158 0.63 -4.41 7.97
CA ILE A 158 -0.46 -3.60 8.53
C ILE A 158 -1.17 -2.76 7.46
N ASP A 159 -0.51 -2.44 6.34
CA ASP A 159 -1.07 -1.61 5.27
C ASP A 159 -2.34 -2.23 4.63
N PRO A 160 -2.30 -3.44 4.04
CA PRO A 160 -3.51 -4.08 3.54
C PRO A 160 -4.51 -4.41 4.65
N ILE A 161 -4.06 -4.75 5.86
CA ILE A 161 -4.97 -5.04 6.99
C ILE A 161 -5.75 -3.78 7.41
N GLY A 162 -5.06 -2.65 7.44
CA GLY A 162 -5.61 -1.36 7.77
C GLY A 162 -6.59 -0.84 6.73
N ALA A 163 -6.25 -0.98 5.44
CA ALA A 163 -7.17 -0.69 4.35
C ALA A 163 -8.46 -1.52 4.46
N LEU A 164 -8.34 -2.81 4.76
CA LEU A 164 -9.50 -3.69 4.98
C LEU A 164 -10.32 -3.28 6.20
N LEU A 165 -9.67 -2.92 7.31
CA LEU A 165 -10.36 -2.41 8.49
C LEU A 165 -11.13 -1.12 8.17
N ALA A 166 -10.51 -0.18 7.46
CA ALA A 166 -11.14 1.08 7.10
C ALA A 166 -12.38 0.88 6.22
N VAL A 167 -12.29 0.02 5.19
CA VAL A 167 -13.44 -0.28 4.33
C VAL A 167 -14.53 -1.04 5.08
N LEU A 168 -14.17 -1.99 5.93
CA LEU A 168 -15.13 -2.72 6.75
C LEU A 168 -15.88 -1.82 7.72
N VAL A 169 -15.17 -0.88 8.36
CA VAL A 169 -15.78 0.11 9.25
C VAL A 169 -16.65 1.07 8.44
N PHE A 170 -16.21 1.50 7.27
CA PHE A 170 -17.00 2.34 6.37
C PHE A 170 -18.30 1.65 5.93
N GLU A 171 -18.23 0.39 5.47
CA GLU A 171 -19.41 -0.40 5.12
C GLU A 171 -20.35 -0.57 6.31
N ALA A 172 -19.83 -0.81 7.51
CA ALA A 172 -20.63 -0.93 8.73
C ALA A 172 -21.33 0.39 9.09
N VAL A 173 -20.64 1.53 8.95
CA VAL A 173 -21.22 2.87 9.19
C VAL A 173 -22.30 3.19 8.17
N VAL A 174 -22.07 2.90 6.88
CA VAL A 174 -23.03 3.19 5.81
C VAL A 174 -24.24 2.24 5.85
N ALA A 175 -24.07 0.99 6.27
CA ALA A 175 -25.15 0.00 6.34
C ALA A 175 -26.13 0.22 7.51
N GLY A 176 -25.75 0.99 8.55
CA GLY A 176 -26.57 1.26 9.73
C GLY A 176 -26.88 0.03 10.59
N GLU A 177 -27.86 0.15 11.51
CA GLU A 177 -28.31 -0.90 12.46
C GLU A 177 -29.03 -2.10 11.80
N THR A 178 -28.60 -2.56 10.63
CA THR A 178 -29.11 -3.82 10.12
C THR A 178 -28.51 -4.97 10.92
N GLN A 179 -29.35 -5.85 11.49
CA GLN A 179 -28.97 -7.12 12.14
C GLN A 179 -28.01 -8.02 11.32
N ARG A 180 -27.79 -7.70 10.04
CA ARG A 180 -26.90 -8.38 9.10
C ARG A 180 -25.51 -7.77 8.97
N ALA A 181 -25.23 -6.63 9.62
CA ALA A 181 -23.95 -5.92 9.51
C ALA A 181 -22.77 -6.81 9.92
N GLY A 182 -22.85 -7.51 11.06
CA GLY A 182 -21.77 -8.41 11.50
C GLY A 182 -21.52 -9.59 10.55
N VAL A 183 -22.55 -10.14 9.93
CA VAL A 183 -22.42 -11.25 8.96
C VAL A 183 -21.83 -10.74 7.64
N LEU A 184 -22.23 -9.56 7.18
CA LEU A 184 -21.68 -8.92 5.99
C LEU A 184 -20.18 -8.65 6.17
N VAL A 185 -19.80 -8.05 7.30
CA VAL A 185 -18.41 -7.76 7.70
C VAL A 185 -17.53 -9.02 7.65
N VAL A 186 -17.93 -10.08 8.34
CA VAL A 186 -17.15 -11.34 8.37
C VAL A 186 -17.07 -12.00 7.00
N THR A 187 -18.16 -11.98 6.23
CA THR A 187 -18.16 -12.57 4.88
C THR A 187 -17.32 -11.77 3.90
N SER A 188 -17.32 -10.43 3.96
CA SER A 188 -16.45 -9.54 3.19
C SER A 188 -14.97 -9.80 3.51
N LEU A 189 -14.60 -9.94 4.79
CA LEU A 189 -13.22 -10.28 5.18
C LEU A 189 -12.78 -11.64 4.64
N LEU A 190 -13.61 -12.68 4.83
CA LEU A 190 -13.27 -14.02 4.36
C LEU A 190 -13.14 -14.07 2.85
N LYS A 191 -14.04 -13.41 2.12
CA LYS A 191 -13.94 -13.26 0.66
C LYS A 191 -12.66 -12.55 0.27
N THR A 192 -12.32 -11.45 0.95
CA THR A 192 -11.11 -10.69 0.64
C THR A 192 -9.86 -11.51 0.84
N ILE A 193 -9.72 -12.21 1.97
CA ILE A 193 -8.55 -13.04 2.24
C ILE A 193 -8.47 -14.20 1.24
N PHE A 194 -9.61 -14.84 0.93
CA PHE A 194 -9.65 -15.98 0.03
C PHE A 194 -9.36 -15.60 -1.43
N ILE A 195 -10.09 -14.62 -1.97
CA ILE A 195 -9.90 -14.10 -3.34
C ILE A 195 -8.51 -13.48 -3.43
N GLY A 196 -8.17 -12.61 -2.48
CA GLY A 196 -6.91 -11.89 -2.45
C GLY A 196 -5.71 -12.85 -2.43
N GLY A 197 -5.76 -13.82 -1.52
CA GLY A 197 -4.72 -14.84 -1.37
C GLY A 197 -4.64 -15.80 -2.54
N SER A 198 -5.77 -16.28 -3.05
CA SER A 198 -5.77 -17.19 -4.22
C SER A 198 -5.23 -16.50 -5.47
N VAL A 199 -5.72 -15.30 -5.81
CA VAL A 199 -5.24 -14.54 -6.98
C VAL A 199 -3.77 -14.18 -6.83
N GLY A 200 -3.32 -13.72 -5.66
CA GLY A 200 -1.93 -13.36 -5.41
C GLY A 200 -0.97 -14.56 -5.55
N LEU A 201 -1.32 -15.71 -4.97
CA LEU A 201 -0.51 -16.93 -5.08
C LEU A 201 -0.53 -17.54 -6.48
N LEU A 202 -1.68 -17.51 -7.17
CA LEU A 202 -1.80 -18.00 -8.55
C LEU A 202 -0.98 -17.15 -9.52
N THR A 203 -1.03 -15.82 -9.41
CA THR A 203 -0.27 -14.91 -10.27
C THR A 203 1.23 -14.98 -9.97
N ALA A 204 1.63 -15.11 -8.71
CA ALA A 204 3.02 -15.40 -8.34
C ALA A 204 3.49 -16.74 -8.94
N GLY A 205 2.70 -17.81 -8.79
CA GLY A 205 3.00 -19.13 -9.34
C GLY A 205 3.09 -19.13 -10.86
N ALA A 206 2.20 -18.40 -11.55
CA ALA A 206 2.21 -18.23 -12.99
C ALA A 206 3.50 -17.54 -13.46
N LEU A 207 3.90 -16.43 -12.80
CA LEU A 207 5.15 -15.75 -13.13
C LEU A 207 6.36 -16.67 -12.93
N VAL A 208 6.44 -17.37 -11.79
CA VAL A 208 7.52 -18.32 -11.50
C VAL A 208 7.57 -19.42 -12.56
N PHE A 209 6.42 -19.95 -12.98
CA PHE A 209 6.34 -20.97 -14.02
C PHE A 209 6.87 -20.46 -15.37
N LEU A 210 6.43 -19.28 -15.79
CA LEU A 210 6.86 -18.65 -17.05
C LEU A 210 8.37 -18.38 -17.06
N LEU A 211 8.92 -17.87 -15.95
CA LEU A 211 10.34 -17.63 -15.81
C LEU A 211 11.15 -18.93 -15.78
N LYS A 212 10.70 -19.94 -15.02
CA LYS A 212 11.39 -21.24 -14.93
C LYS A 212 11.43 -21.97 -16.27
N ARG A 213 10.44 -21.75 -17.14
CA ARG A 213 10.38 -22.34 -18.48
C ARG A 213 11.12 -21.52 -19.55
N TYR A 214 11.73 -20.39 -19.17
CA TYR A 214 12.38 -19.45 -20.10
C TYR A 214 11.44 -18.94 -21.20
N TRP A 215 10.14 -18.83 -20.91
CA TRP A 215 9.16 -18.28 -21.86
C TRP A 215 9.20 -16.76 -21.95
N ILE A 216 9.79 -16.11 -20.94
CA ILE A 216 9.94 -14.65 -20.88
C ILE A 216 11.43 -14.33 -21.06
N PRO A 217 11.81 -13.59 -22.11
CA PRO A 217 13.14 -13.03 -22.27
C PRO A 217 13.52 -12.10 -21.10
N ASP A 218 14.80 -12.05 -20.73
CA ASP A 218 15.27 -11.26 -19.57
C ASP A 218 14.83 -9.78 -19.62
N PHE A 219 14.86 -9.15 -20.80
CA PHE A 219 14.45 -7.76 -20.97
C PHE A 219 12.94 -7.50 -20.79
N LEU A 220 12.09 -8.54 -20.81
CA LEU A 220 10.64 -8.43 -20.59
C LEU A 220 10.21 -8.79 -19.18
N GLN A 221 11.10 -9.30 -18.33
CA GLN A 221 10.72 -9.80 -17.00
C GLN A 221 10.08 -8.70 -16.14
N GLU A 222 10.64 -7.49 -16.16
CA GLU A 222 10.12 -6.34 -15.40
C GLU A 222 8.71 -5.95 -15.88
N THR A 223 8.55 -5.77 -17.20
CA THR A 223 7.26 -5.39 -17.81
C THR A 223 6.18 -6.46 -17.62
N VAL A 224 6.51 -7.74 -17.76
CA VAL A 224 5.58 -8.85 -17.55
C VAL A 224 5.19 -8.95 -16.07
N THR A 225 6.13 -8.68 -15.16
CA THR A 225 5.82 -8.64 -13.72
C THR A 225 4.84 -7.52 -13.41
N LEU A 226 5.10 -6.30 -13.90
CA LEU A 226 4.19 -5.15 -13.73
C LEU A 226 2.80 -5.45 -14.30
N MET A 227 2.74 -6.03 -15.51
CA MET A 227 1.49 -6.47 -16.11
C MET A 227 0.74 -7.45 -15.19
N LEU A 228 1.41 -8.46 -14.64
CA LEU A 228 0.78 -9.42 -13.73
C LEU A 228 0.36 -8.80 -12.40
N VAL A 229 1.09 -7.81 -11.87
CA VAL A 229 0.68 -7.05 -10.69
C VAL A 229 -0.61 -6.29 -10.93
N ILE A 230 -0.71 -5.58 -12.07
CA ILE A 230 -1.92 -4.86 -12.46
C ILE A 230 -3.09 -5.83 -12.66
N VAL A 231 -2.85 -6.96 -13.35
CA VAL A 231 -3.86 -8.00 -13.56
C VAL A 231 -4.32 -8.59 -12.22
N ALA A 232 -3.40 -8.94 -11.33
CA ALA A 232 -3.72 -9.47 -10.00
C ALA A 232 -4.58 -8.48 -9.20
N PHE A 233 -4.19 -7.20 -9.20
CA PHE A 233 -4.92 -6.13 -8.53
C PHE A 233 -6.34 -5.99 -9.09
N VAL A 234 -6.48 -5.80 -10.41
CA VAL A 234 -7.77 -5.56 -11.06
C VAL A 234 -8.71 -6.76 -10.94
N VAL A 235 -8.21 -7.97 -11.21
CA VAL A 235 -9.02 -9.19 -11.14
C VAL A 235 -9.53 -9.41 -9.73
N SER A 236 -8.66 -9.30 -8.73
CA SER A 236 -9.03 -9.48 -7.33
C SER A 236 -10.04 -8.41 -6.89
N ASN A 237 -9.74 -7.13 -7.16
CA ASN A 237 -10.61 -6.00 -6.80
C ASN A 237 -11.97 -6.03 -7.51
N HIS A 238 -12.08 -6.67 -8.68
CA HIS A 238 -13.35 -6.89 -9.37
C HIS A 238 -14.26 -7.86 -8.63
N PHE A 239 -13.71 -8.90 -8.00
CA PHE A 239 -14.49 -9.87 -7.23
C PHE A 239 -14.83 -9.38 -5.82
N GLN A 240 -13.91 -8.65 -5.19
CA GLN A 240 -14.09 -8.10 -3.85
C GLN A 240 -13.24 -6.83 -3.70
N SER A 241 -13.87 -5.72 -3.35
CA SER A 241 -13.17 -4.46 -3.06
C SER A 241 -12.05 -4.66 -2.03
N GLU A 242 -10.93 -3.97 -2.22
CA GLU A 242 -9.70 -4.03 -1.40
C GLU A 242 -8.92 -5.35 -1.44
N SER A 243 -9.48 -6.42 -1.99
CA SER A 243 -8.75 -7.68 -2.13
C SER A 243 -7.56 -7.59 -3.09
N GLY A 244 -7.58 -6.61 -4.00
CA GLY A 244 -6.47 -6.29 -4.90
C GLY A 244 -5.18 -5.90 -4.16
N LEU A 245 -5.26 -5.04 -3.14
CA LEU A 245 -4.09 -4.60 -2.36
C LEU A 245 -3.46 -5.78 -1.60
N PHE A 246 -4.31 -6.65 -1.04
CA PHE A 246 -3.85 -7.87 -0.38
C PHE A 246 -3.22 -8.87 -1.38
N SER A 247 -3.81 -9.04 -2.57
CA SER A 247 -3.27 -9.90 -3.63
C SER A 247 -1.87 -9.53 -4.04
N VAL A 248 -1.62 -8.25 -4.34
CA VAL A 248 -0.31 -7.81 -4.85
C VAL A 248 0.76 -7.87 -3.76
N THR A 249 0.39 -7.60 -2.50
CA THR A 249 1.29 -7.77 -1.36
C THR A 249 1.71 -9.24 -1.20
N LEU A 250 0.74 -10.17 -1.26
CA LEU A 250 1.02 -11.60 -1.19
C LEU A 250 1.78 -12.11 -2.41
N MET A 251 1.49 -11.59 -3.61
CA MET A 251 2.22 -11.91 -4.83
C MET A 251 3.70 -11.54 -4.68
N GLY A 252 4.01 -10.32 -4.22
CA GLY A 252 5.39 -9.87 -3.97
C GLY A 252 6.08 -10.75 -2.92
N MET A 253 5.40 -11.00 -1.80
CA MET A 253 5.93 -11.85 -0.73
C MET A 253 6.21 -13.29 -1.23
N ALA A 254 5.31 -13.89 -2.01
CA ALA A 254 5.48 -15.24 -2.54
C ALA A 254 6.65 -15.32 -3.55
N LEU A 255 6.84 -14.28 -4.37
CA LEU A 255 7.90 -14.22 -5.38
C LEU A 255 9.31 -14.09 -4.80
N ASP A 256 9.51 -13.30 -3.74
CA ASP A 256 10.85 -13.19 -3.12
C ASP A 256 11.21 -14.43 -2.29
N ASN A 257 10.21 -15.14 -1.76
CA ASN A 257 10.44 -16.28 -0.87
C ASN A 257 10.55 -17.64 -1.58
N GLN A 258 10.26 -17.72 -2.87
CA GLN A 258 10.47 -18.93 -3.65
C GLN A 258 11.95 -19.11 -4.03
N ARG A 259 12.38 -20.37 -4.21
CA ARG A 259 13.79 -20.73 -4.51
C ARG A 259 14.02 -21.16 -5.96
N ALA A 260 12.98 -21.17 -6.78
CA ALA A 260 13.00 -21.68 -8.14
C ALA A 260 13.63 -20.69 -9.14
N VAL A 261 13.46 -19.38 -8.93
CA VAL A 261 13.95 -18.33 -9.82
C VAL A 261 14.52 -17.16 -9.01
N THR A 262 15.59 -16.54 -9.51
CA THR A 262 16.17 -15.35 -8.88
C THR A 262 15.38 -14.10 -9.30
N VAL A 263 14.63 -13.50 -8.36
CA VAL A 263 13.78 -12.31 -8.60
C VAL A 263 14.54 -10.99 -8.40
N LYS A 264 15.84 -11.04 -8.07
CA LYS A 264 16.66 -9.85 -7.75
C LYS A 264 16.69 -8.77 -8.83
N HIS A 265 16.43 -9.10 -10.09
CA HIS A 265 16.36 -8.11 -11.17
C HIS A 265 15.06 -7.30 -11.17
N ILE A 266 13.94 -7.87 -10.70
CA ILE A 266 12.63 -7.22 -10.67
C ILE A 266 12.59 -6.07 -9.63
N LEU A 267 13.41 -6.15 -8.59
CA LEU A 267 13.58 -5.08 -7.59
C LEU A 267 14.21 -3.80 -8.14
N LYS A 268 14.80 -3.80 -9.34
CA LYS A 268 15.37 -2.59 -9.96
C LYS A 268 14.32 -1.58 -10.43
N PHE A 269 13.03 -1.92 -10.33
CA PHE A 269 11.90 -1.05 -10.65
C PHE A 269 11.95 0.32 -9.94
N GLY A 270 12.46 0.38 -8.70
CA GLY A 270 12.58 1.63 -7.93
C GLY A 270 13.90 2.40 -8.13
N GLU A 271 14.91 1.82 -8.79
CA GLU A 271 16.24 2.45 -8.96
C GLU A 271 16.49 2.98 -10.39
N ASN A 272 15.72 2.56 -11.38
CA ASN A 272 15.94 2.87 -12.81
C ASN A 272 14.93 3.85 -13.44
N LEU A 273 13.99 4.39 -12.66
CA LEU A 273 13.01 5.40 -13.11
C LEU A 273 13.40 6.82 -12.67
#